data_AF-A0A8T4ITA1-F1
#
_entry.id   AF-A0A8T4ITA1-F1
#
_cell.length_a   1.000
_cell.length_b   1.000
_cell.length_c   1.000
_cell.angle_alpha   90.00
_cell.angle_beta   90.00
_cell.angle_gamma   90.00
#
_symmetry.space_group_name_H-M   'P 1'
#
loop_
_entity.id
_entity.type
_entity.pdbx_description
1 polymer ?
#
loop_
_entity_poly.entity_id
_entity_poly.type
_entity_poly.pdbx_seq_one_letter_code
_entity_poly.pdbx_strand_id
1 'polypeptide(L)' 'TRLTLLWFLEQDPRECWEAWFTGLDEAVAGSGLGRVELVAPFLPTVPGTDTYVDELRQELR' A
#
# COMPACT_ATOMS: atom_id res chain seq x y z
N THR A 1 7.66 11.08 17.63
CA THR A 1 6.40 10.30 17.56
C THR A 1 6.19 9.80 16.15
N ARG A 2 5.51 8.66 15.95
CA ARG A 2 5.13 8.14 14.63
C ARG A 2 3.60 8.07 14.56
N LEU A 3 3.03 8.41 13.40
CA LEU A 3 1.60 8.31 13.09
C LEU A 3 1.41 7.22 12.04
N THR A 4 0.35 6.42 12.17
CA THR A 4 -0.03 5.40 11.19
C THR A 4 -1.50 5.58 10.88
N LEU A 5 -1.82 5.74 9.61
CA LEU A 5 -3.18 5.88 9.09
C LEU A 5 -3.54 4.62 8.31
N LEU A 6 -4.79 4.18 8.46
CA LEU A 6 -5.34 2.99 7.83
C LEU A 6 -6.62 3.37 7.09
N TRP A 7 -6.75 2.95 5.84
CA TRP A 7 -7.91 3.22 5.00
C TRP A 7 -8.59 1.92 4.60
N PHE A 8 -9.93 1.94 4.56
CA PHE A 8 -10.73 0.93 3.90
C PHE A 8 -11.11 1.44 2.52
N LEU A 9 -10.96 0.58 1.51
CA LEU A 9 -11.28 0.91 0.13
C LEU A 9 -12.49 0.09 -0.33
N GLU A 10 -13.37 0.72 -1.10
CA GLU A 10 -14.51 0.04 -1.75
C GLU A 10 -14.11 -0.62 -3.08
N GLN A 11 -12.98 -0.20 -3.66
CA GLN A 11 -12.45 -0.70 -4.93
C GLN A 11 -11.09 -1.37 -4.72
N ASP A 12 -10.67 -2.20 -5.68
CA ASP A 12 -9.33 -2.79 -5.66
C ASP A 12 -8.28 -1.66 -5.67
N PRO A 13 -7.33 -1.64 -4.73
CA PRO A 13 -6.32 -0.59 -4.67
C PRO A 13 -5.54 -0.45 -5.99
N ARG A 14 -5.38 -1.53 -6.78
CA ARG A 14 -4.68 -1.50 -8.07
C ARG A 14 -5.41 -0.64 -9.11
N GLU A 15 -6.71 -0.44 -8.96
CA GLU A 15 -7.53 0.35 -9.88
C GLU A 15 -7.56 1.85 -9.51
N CYS A 16 -7.27 2.19 -8.25
CA CYS A 16 -7.45 3.56 -7.75
C CYS A 16 -6.17 4.16 -7.12
N TRP A 17 -5.06 3.42 -7.10
CA TRP A 17 -3.83 3.82 -6.41
C TRP A 17 -3.29 5.17 -6.86
N GLU A 18 -3.10 5.35 -8.17
CA GLU A 18 -2.52 6.57 -8.73
C GLU A 18 -3.35 7.79 -8.36
N ALA A 19 -4.68 7.68 -8.47
CA ALA A 19 -5.59 8.78 -8.22
C ALA A 19 -5.59 9.26 -6.76
N TRP A 20 -5.33 8.39 -5.79
CA TRP A 20 -5.55 8.69 -4.37
C TRP A 20 -4.31 8.63 -3.48
N PHE A 21 -3.31 7.82 -3.82
CA PHE A 21 -2.20 7.50 -2.91
C PHE A 21 -0.82 7.94 -3.42
N THR A 22 -0.68 8.32 -4.69
CA THR A 22 0.57 8.90 -5.20
C THR A 22 0.70 10.38 -4.80
N GLY A 23 1.94 10.86 -4.60
CA GLY A 23 2.22 12.24 -4.22
C GLY A 23 1.96 12.61 -2.75
N LEU A 24 1.51 11.66 -1.92
CA LEU A 24 1.32 11.90 -0.48
C LEU A 24 2.62 12.25 0.25
N ASP A 25 3.74 11.70 -0.19
CA ASP A 25 5.07 12.01 0.33
C ASP A 25 5.46 13.46 0.06
N GLU A 26 5.23 13.96 -1.16
CA GLU A 26 5.45 15.36 -1.52
C GLU A 26 4.54 16.30 -0.74
N ALA A 27 3.25 15.97 -0.61
CA ALA A 27 2.29 16.76 0.14
C ALA A 27 2.67 16.87 1.63
N VAL A 28 3.06 15.76 2.26
CA VAL A 28 3.51 15.74 3.66
C VAL A 28 4.83 16.50 3.81
N ALA A 29 5.80 16.29 2.93
CA ALA A 29 7.07 17.01 2.97
C ALA A 29 6.87 18.53 2.80
N GLY A 30 6.01 18.94 1.86
CA GLY A 30 5.66 20.34 1.61
C GLY A 30 4.97 21.04 2.79
N SER A 31 4.33 20.28 3.69
CA SER A 31 3.74 20.83 4.93
C SER A 31 4.77 21.21 6.00
N GLY A 32 6.00 20.66 5.94
CA GLY A 32 7.02 20.82 6.98
C GLY A 32 6.71 20.09 8.30
N LEU A 33 5.61 19.35 8.39
CA LEU A 33 5.17 18.67 9.61
C LEU A 33 5.76 17.26 9.77
N GLY A 34 6.35 16.70 8.71
CA GLY A 34 6.94 15.37 8.75
C GLY A 34 7.35 14.86 7.38
N ARG A 35 7.49 13.53 7.30
CA ARG A 35 7.76 12.80 6.07
C ARG A 35 6.98 11.49 6.06
N VAL A 36 6.69 11.00 4.88
CA VAL A 36 6.11 9.67 4.68
C VAL A 36 7.23 8.63 4.71
N GLU A 37 7.04 7.60 5.53
CA GLU A 37 7.98 6.48 5.65
C GLU A 37 7.56 5.28 4.80
N LEU A 38 6.25 5.07 4.65
CA LEU A 38 5.67 3.99 3.88
C LEU A 38 4.22 4.35 3.51
N VAL A 39 3.86 4.11 2.26
CA VAL A 39 2.47 3.98 1.80
C VAL A 39 2.41 2.68 1.02
N ALA A 40 1.56 1.76 1.46
CA ALA A 40 1.43 0.47 0.82
C ALA A 40 -0.04 0.05 0.82
N PRO A 41 -0.54 -0.55 -0.28
CA PRO A 41 -1.86 -1.13 -0.30
C PRO A 41 -1.86 -2.44 0.50
N PHE A 42 -3.05 -2.83 0.94
CA PHE A 42 -3.30 -4.22 1.32
C PHE A 42 -4.06 -4.89 0.18
N LEU A 43 -3.42 -5.85 -0.49
CA LEU A 43 -4.11 -6.68 -1.48
C LEU A 43 -4.82 -7.83 -0.76
N PRO A 44 -6.14 -8.00 -0.94
CA PRO A 44 -6.86 -9.08 -0.29
C PRO A 44 -6.34 -10.43 -0.80
N THR A 45 -6.11 -11.35 0.13
CA THR A 45 -5.86 -12.76 -0.23
C THR A 45 -7.15 -13.41 -0.72
N VAL A 46 -7.04 -14.41 -1.58
CA VAL A 46 -8.19 -15.24 -2.00
C VAL A 46 -8.20 -16.49 -1.10
N PRO A 47 -9.12 -16.59 -0.11
CA PRO A 47 -9.08 -17.68 0.85
C PRO A 47 -9.28 -19.05 0.19
N GLY A 48 -8.54 -20.05 0.64
CA GLY A 48 -8.64 -21.42 0.13
C GLY A 48 -7.96 -21.66 -1.22
N THR A 49 -7.10 -20.74 -1.67
CA THR A 49 -6.32 -20.89 -2.91
C THR A 49 -4.83 -20.75 -2.65
N ASP A 50 -4.01 -21.40 -3.49
CA ASP A 50 -2.56 -21.18 -3.57
C ASP A 50 -2.21 -20.03 -4.53
N THR A 51 -3.16 -19.14 -4.83
CA THR A 51 -2.95 -18.03 -5.78
C THR A 51 -1.76 -17.18 -5.32
N TYR A 52 -0.79 -16.98 -6.21
CA TYR A 52 0.49 -16.26 -6.00
C TYR A 52 1.52 -16.96 -5.11
N VAL A 53 1.26 -18.17 -4.58
CA VAL A 53 2.24 -18.88 -3.72
C VAL A 53 3.51 -19.24 -4.48
N ASP A 54 3.37 -19.62 -5.75
CA ASP A 54 4.46 -19.93 -6.67
C ASP A 54 5.30 -18.70 -7.03
N GLU A 55 4.68 -17.53 -7.15
CA GLU A 55 5.36 -16.25 -7.38
C GLU A 55 6.15 -15.81 -6.13
N LEU A 56 5.52 -15.85 -4.94
CA LEU A 56 6.13 -15.40 -3.69
C LEU A 56 7.26 -16.31 -3.18
N ARG A 57 7.22 -17.61 -3.48
CA ARG A 57 8.25 -18.57 -3.02
C ARG A 57 9.50 -18.60 -3.90
N GLN A 58 9.47 -18.01 -5.10
CA GLN A 58 10.66 -17.94 -5.97
C GLN A 58 11.72 -16.97 -5.46
N GLU A 59 11.35 -15.95 -4.69
CA GLU A 59 12.30 -14.97 -4.10
C GLU A 59 13.11 -15.52 -2.91
N LEU A 60 12.82 -16.75 -2.45
CA LEU A 60 13.49 -17.40 -1.31
C LEU A 60 14.56 -18.42 -1.71
N ARG A 61 15.07 -18.41 -2.96
CA ARG A 61 16.19 -19.24 -3.42
C ARG A 61 17.40 -18.42 -3.83
#